data_AF-A0A914C772-F1
#
_entry.id   AF-A0A914C772-F1
#
_cell.length_a   1.000
_cell.length_b   1.000
_cell.length_c   1.000
_cell.angle_alpha   90.00
_cell.angle_beta   90.00
_cell.angle_gamma   90.00
#
_symmetry.space_group_name_H-M   'P 1'
#
loop_
_entity.id
_entity.type
_entity.pdbx_description
1 polymer ?
#
loop_
_entity_poly.entity_id
_entity_poly.type
_entity_poly.pdbx_seq_one_letter_code
_entity_poly.pdbx_strand_id
1 'polypeptide(L)'
;MHITWLMVLKNWVTGWVDWNMVLDPIGGPNWVGNLVDAPILVSNTTDEFEKQPMYYALGHLAKFIVPGSVMIRVNTSGITNTTNIDVIAALTPSGQKVVVINNKYIESNAHTYQVSIINKQGGVINLSLEQRSFTTIVYND
;
A
#
# COMPACT_ATOMS: atom_id res chain seq x y z
N MET A 1 -9.37 10.80 2.83
CA MET A 1 -7.92 10.98 2.67
C MET A 1 -7.49 10.36 1.34
N HIS A 2 -6.94 11.16 0.42
CA HIS A 2 -6.41 10.66 -0.86
C HIS A 2 -5.00 10.14 -0.60
N ILE A 3 -4.84 8.81 -0.58
CA ILE A 3 -3.59 8.17 -0.17
C ILE A 3 -2.64 8.06 -1.36
N THR A 4 -1.50 8.76 -1.30
CA THR A 4 -0.51 8.88 -2.39
C THR A 4 0.82 8.15 -2.11
N TRP A 5 0.92 7.28 -1.09
CA TRP A 5 2.17 6.61 -0.69
C TRP A 5 2.92 5.97 -1.85
N LEU A 6 2.19 5.23 -2.70
CA LEU A 6 2.76 4.58 -3.87
C LEU A 6 3.32 5.60 -4.86
N MET A 7 2.65 6.73 -5.07
CA MET A 7 3.13 7.81 -5.94
C MET A 7 4.40 8.44 -5.38
N VAL A 8 4.48 8.63 -4.06
CA VAL A 8 5.67 9.23 -3.42
C VAL A 8 6.90 8.37 -3.68
N LEU A 9 6.80 7.05 -3.46
CA LEU A 9 7.90 6.11 -3.71
C LEU A 9 8.20 5.93 -5.21
N LYS A 10 7.21 6.06 -6.11
CA LYS A 10 7.44 6.12 -7.57
C LYS A 10 8.27 7.34 -7.97
N ASN A 11 8.20 8.43 -7.21
CA ASN A 11 8.84 9.71 -7.52
C ASN A 11 10.10 9.95 -6.66
N TRP A 12 10.94 8.93 -6.52
CA TRP A 12 12.31 9.01 -5.97
C TRP A 12 12.43 9.30 -4.48
N VAL A 13 11.33 9.35 -3.74
CA VAL A 13 11.40 9.44 -2.28
C VAL A 13 11.85 8.09 -1.71
N THR A 14 12.78 8.14 -0.76
CA THR A 14 13.47 6.95 -0.20
C THR A 14 12.80 6.38 1.05
N GLY A 15 11.83 7.09 1.62
CA GLY A 15 11.11 6.65 2.81
C GLY A 15 9.91 7.53 3.10
N TRP A 16 9.00 7.02 3.91
CA TRP A 16 7.80 7.74 4.34
C TRP A 16 7.55 7.50 5.82
N VAL A 17 7.13 8.53 6.54
CA VAL A 17 6.89 8.51 7.99
C VAL A 17 5.53 9.11 8.25
N ASP A 18 4.68 8.37 8.97
CA ASP A 18 3.38 8.86 9.40
C ASP A 18 3.50 9.83 10.57
N TRP A 19 2.45 10.58 10.84
CA TRP A 19 2.43 11.61 11.86
C TRP A 19 2.24 11.02 13.27
N ASN A 20 1.00 10.83 13.70
CA ASN A 20 0.71 10.21 14.99
C ASN A 20 0.55 8.70 14.78
N MET A 21 1.36 7.90 15.48
CA MET A 21 1.22 6.44 15.42
C MET A 21 -0.10 5.96 16.06
N VAL A 22 -0.55 6.66 17.10
CA VAL A 22 -1.71 6.33 17.92
C VAL A 22 -2.39 7.62 18.39
N LEU A 23 -3.73 7.66 18.35
CA LEU A 23 -4.55 8.72 18.96
C LEU A 23 -5.75 8.10 19.69
N ASP A 24 -6.49 8.91 20.44
CA ASP A 24 -7.80 8.50 20.97
C ASP A 24 -8.88 8.46 19.86
N PRO A 25 -10.10 7.92 20.10
CA PRO A 25 -11.12 7.80 19.07
C PRO A 25 -11.65 9.11 18.50
N ILE A 26 -11.35 10.26 19.11
CA ILE A 26 -11.70 11.59 18.61
C ILE A 26 -10.55 12.27 17.88
N GLY A 27 -9.37 11.64 17.80
CA GLY A 27 -8.20 12.17 17.10
C GLY A 27 -7.30 13.08 17.95
N GLY A 28 -7.33 12.90 19.27
CA GLY A 28 -6.54 13.65 20.25
C GLY A 28 -5.61 12.76 21.10
N PRO A 29 -5.09 13.30 22.22
CA PRO A 29 -5.31 14.66 22.73
C PRO A 29 -4.51 15.71 21.94
N ASN A 30 -5.11 16.87 21.70
CA ASN A 30 -4.43 18.01 21.09
C ASN A 30 -4.79 19.31 21.81
N TRP A 31 -3.78 20.04 22.30
CA TRP A 31 -3.97 21.21 23.17
C TRP A 31 -4.69 22.41 22.50
N VAL A 32 -4.64 22.52 21.17
CA VAL A 32 -5.36 23.55 20.40
C VAL A 32 -6.60 22.99 19.69
N GLY A 33 -6.98 21.73 19.96
CA GLY A 33 -8.12 21.09 19.32
C GLY A 33 -7.93 20.77 17.84
N ASN A 34 -6.68 20.69 17.35
CA ASN A 34 -6.38 20.26 15.98
C ASN A 34 -6.42 18.73 15.89
N LEU A 35 -7.63 18.17 15.92
CA LEU A 35 -7.88 16.73 15.90
C LEU A 35 -7.67 16.15 14.49
N VAL A 36 -6.98 15.01 14.43
CA VAL A 36 -6.65 14.32 13.18
C VAL A 36 -6.79 12.81 13.35
N ASP A 37 -6.80 12.07 12.26
CA ASP A 37 -6.84 10.61 12.31
C ASP A 37 -5.43 10.01 12.55
N ALA A 38 -5.38 8.73 12.93
CA ALA A 38 -4.16 7.94 13.09
C ALA A 38 -4.37 6.48 12.67
N PRO A 39 -3.33 5.73 12.29
CA PRO A 39 -3.45 4.31 11.92
C PRO A 39 -4.02 3.43 13.03
N ILE A 40 -3.82 3.82 14.29
CA ILE A 40 -4.32 3.10 15.45
C ILE A 40 -5.07 4.08 16.34
N LEU A 41 -6.29 3.73 16.74
CA LEU A 41 -7.06 4.46 17.74
C LEU A 41 -7.14 3.65 19.03
N VAL A 42 -6.83 4.25 20.18
CA VAL A 42 -6.86 3.59 21.49
C VAL A 42 -7.97 4.16 22.34
N SER A 43 -8.89 3.31 22.78
CA SER A 43 -9.96 3.66 23.70
C SER A 43 -9.46 3.63 25.14
N ASN A 44 -9.53 4.77 25.82
CA ASN A 44 -9.17 4.88 27.24
C ASN A 44 -10.26 4.35 28.19
N THR A 45 -11.45 3.99 27.69
CA THR A 45 -12.56 3.48 28.49
C THR A 45 -12.71 1.97 28.41
N THR A 46 -12.32 1.36 27.28
CA THR A 46 -12.53 -0.08 27.02
C THR A 46 -11.24 -0.91 27.06
N ASP A 47 -10.06 -0.29 27.20
CA ASP A 47 -8.75 -0.97 27.11
C ASP A 47 -8.55 -1.71 25.77
N GLU A 48 -9.11 -1.14 24.70
CA GLU A 48 -9.08 -1.70 23.35
C GLU A 48 -8.42 -0.72 22.38
N PHE A 49 -7.91 -1.26 21.27
CA PHE A 49 -7.43 -0.45 20.17
C PHE A 49 -7.97 -0.94 18.83
N GLU A 50 -8.25 0.00 17.94
CA GLU A 50 -8.70 -0.24 16.59
C GLU A 50 -7.55 0.02 15.61
N LYS A 51 -7.28 -0.97 14.75
CA LYS A 51 -6.38 -0.79 13.60
C LYS A 51 -7.20 -0.31 12.42
N GLN A 52 -6.98 0.93 12.02
CA GLN A 52 -7.65 1.57 10.90
C GLN A 52 -7.21 0.97 9.55
N PRO A 53 -7.98 1.16 8.46
CA PRO A 53 -7.55 0.79 7.11
C PRO A 53 -6.15 1.32 6.73
N MET A 54 -5.78 2.51 7.22
CA MET A 54 -4.45 3.09 7.05
C MET A 54 -3.32 2.20 7.57
N TYR A 55 -3.52 1.57 8.74
CA TYR A 55 -2.53 0.65 9.33
C TYR A 55 -2.22 -0.51 8.39
N TYR A 56 -3.25 -1.12 7.81
CA TYR A 56 -3.08 -2.23 6.87
C TYR A 56 -2.45 -1.75 5.55
N ALA A 57 -2.89 -0.61 5.02
CA ALA A 57 -2.34 -0.03 3.80
C ALA A 57 -0.83 0.30 3.94
N LEU A 58 -0.42 0.88 5.07
CA LEU A 58 1.00 1.09 5.40
C LEU A 58 1.74 -0.24 5.57
N GLY A 59 1.08 -1.24 6.16
CA GLY A 59 1.61 -2.59 6.29
C GLY A 59 2.00 -3.25 4.97
N HIS A 60 1.26 -3.01 3.88
CA HIS A 60 1.61 -3.49 2.53
C HIS A 60 2.96 -2.96 2.02
N LEU A 61 3.44 -1.85 2.56
CA LEU A 61 4.75 -1.28 2.27
C LEU A 61 5.76 -1.67 3.36
N ALA A 62 5.52 -1.23 4.59
CA ALA A 62 6.49 -1.31 5.70
C ALA A 62 6.88 -2.75 6.06
N LYS A 63 5.97 -3.72 5.89
CA LYS A 63 6.24 -5.13 6.20
C LYS A 63 7.12 -5.81 5.15
N PHE A 64 7.05 -5.37 3.89
CA PHE A 64 7.62 -6.11 2.76
C PHE A 64 8.78 -5.38 2.07
N ILE A 65 8.79 -4.05 2.09
CA ILE A 65 9.87 -3.22 1.55
C ILE A 65 10.78 -2.82 2.72
N VAL A 66 11.71 -3.70 3.07
CA VAL A 66 12.63 -3.53 4.19
C VAL A 66 13.74 -2.51 3.90
N PRO A 67 14.40 -1.93 4.91
CA PRO A 67 15.55 -1.04 4.70
C PRO A 67 16.62 -1.67 3.80
N GLY A 68 17.16 -0.87 2.88
CA GLY A 68 18.11 -1.32 1.85
C GLY A 68 17.45 -1.90 0.59
N SER A 69 16.13 -2.00 0.53
CA SER A 69 15.42 -2.34 -0.71
C SER A 69 15.61 -1.25 -1.77
N VAL A 70 15.70 -1.66 -3.03
CA VAL A 70 15.85 -0.75 -4.17
C VAL A 70 14.59 -0.79 -5.02
N MET A 71 14.01 0.36 -5.30
CA MET A 71 12.85 0.46 -6.20
C MET A 71 13.25 0.06 -7.62
N ILE A 72 12.48 -0.84 -8.23
CA ILE A 72 12.71 -1.31 -9.61
C ILE A 72 11.59 -0.83 -10.52
N ARG A 73 11.95 -0.51 -11.77
CA ARG A 73 10.99 0.00 -12.75
C ARG A 73 9.96 -1.07 -13.11
N VAL A 74 8.68 -0.69 -13.02
CA VAL A 74 7.55 -1.49 -13.51
C VAL A 74 7.12 -0.92 -14.86
N ASN A 75 6.97 -1.78 -15.87
CA ASN A 75 6.36 -1.41 -17.14
C ASN A 75 4.85 -1.68 -17.07
N THR A 76 4.04 -0.63 -17.16
CA THR A 76 2.58 -0.69 -17.08
C THR A 76 1.88 -0.43 -18.41
N SER A 77 2.59 -0.46 -19.55
CA SER A 77 2.01 -0.13 -20.86
C SER A 77 0.84 -1.03 -21.27
N GLY A 78 0.70 -2.22 -20.68
CA GLY A 78 -0.44 -3.13 -20.89
C GLY A 78 -1.66 -2.88 -19.99
N ILE A 79 -1.58 -1.94 -19.03
CA ILE A 79 -2.68 -1.62 -18.13
C ILE A 79 -3.54 -0.51 -18.77
N THR A 80 -4.79 -0.83 -19.09
CA THR A 80 -5.71 0.10 -19.78
C THR A 80 -6.22 1.23 -18.89
N ASN A 81 -6.17 1.08 -17.57
CA ASN A 81 -6.71 2.04 -16.60
C ASN A 81 -5.66 2.44 -15.55
N THR A 82 -4.61 3.13 -15.99
CA THR A 82 -3.49 3.56 -15.14
C THR A 82 -3.85 4.62 -14.10
N THR A 83 -5.04 5.22 -14.17
CA THR A 83 -5.51 6.18 -13.17
C THR A 83 -6.01 5.49 -11.90
N ASN A 84 -6.55 4.27 -12.03
CA ASN A 84 -7.14 3.52 -10.93
C ASN A 84 -6.24 2.40 -10.38
N ILE A 85 -5.23 1.97 -11.13
CA ILE A 85 -4.25 0.97 -10.68
C ILE A 85 -2.91 1.65 -10.40
N ASP A 86 -2.48 1.61 -9.15
CA ASP A 86 -1.15 2.02 -8.74
C ASP A 86 -0.27 0.80 -8.45
N VAL A 87 0.86 0.67 -9.14
CA VAL A 87 1.83 -0.41 -8.89
C VAL A 87 3.23 0.13 -8.61
N ILE A 88 3.89 -0.43 -7.61
CA ILE A 88 5.35 -0.28 -7.40
C ILE A 88 5.99 -1.64 -7.27
N ALA A 89 7.29 -1.70 -7.51
CA ALA A 89 8.08 -2.89 -7.22
C ALA A 89 9.42 -2.52 -6.58
N ALA A 90 9.91 -3.38 -5.70
CA ALA A 90 11.20 -3.26 -5.04
C ALA A 90 11.95 -4.59 -5.08
N LEU A 91 13.28 -4.51 -5.12
CA LEU A 91 14.19 -5.63 -4.88
C LEU A 91 14.72 -5.51 -3.45
N THR A 92 14.48 -6.52 -2.62
CA THR A 92 14.97 -6.55 -1.24
C THR A 92 16.46 -6.90 -1.19
N PRO A 93 17.16 -6.61 -0.07
CA PRO A 93 18.55 -7.04 0.12
C PRO A 93 18.72 -8.58 0.08
N SER A 94 17.67 -9.34 0.40
CA SER A 94 17.66 -10.80 0.29
C SER A 94 17.50 -11.31 -1.14
N GLY A 95 17.33 -10.42 -2.12
CA GLY A 95 17.13 -10.77 -3.54
C GLY A 95 15.68 -11.04 -3.94
N GLN A 96 14.71 -10.84 -3.04
CA GLN A 96 13.29 -11.05 -3.34
C GLN A 96 12.71 -9.84 -4.07
N LYS A 97 11.79 -10.09 -5.01
CA LYS A 97 11.00 -9.04 -5.65
C LYS A 97 9.68 -8.89 -4.92
N VAL A 98 9.37 -7.65 -4.57
CA VAL A 98 8.13 -7.27 -3.91
C VAL A 98 7.35 -6.37 -4.87
N VAL A 99 6.12 -6.74 -5.19
CA VAL A 99 5.22 -5.94 -6.02
C VAL A 99 4.02 -5.56 -5.17
N VAL A 100 3.73 -4.26 -5.08
CA VAL A 100 2.58 -3.73 -4.35
C VAL A 100 1.63 -3.08 -5.34
N ILE A 101 0.39 -3.55 -5.36
CA ILE A 101 -0.67 -3.07 -6.25
C ILE A 101 -1.81 -2.52 -5.42
N ASN A 102 -2.23 -1.29 -5.70
CA ASN A 102 -3.45 -0.69 -5.17
C ASN A 102 -4.47 -0.58 -6.30
N ASN A 103 -5.55 -1.35 -6.16
CA ASN A 103 -6.70 -1.28 -7.04
C ASN A 103 -7.75 -0.34 -6.45
N LYS A 104 -7.80 0.89 -6.95
CA LYS A 104 -8.79 1.91 -6.56
C LYS A 104 -10.09 1.78 -7.34
N TYR A 105 -10.15 0.85 -8.30
CA TYR A 105 -11.27 0.72 -9.21
C TYR A 105 -12.54 0.31 -8.47
N ILE A 106 -13.65 0.89 -8.92
CA ILE A 106 -14.99 0.60 -8.46
C ILE A 106 -15.82 0.42 -9.72
N GLU A 107 -16.21 -0.82 -10.00
CA GLU A 107 -17.11 -1.16 -11.11
C GLU A 107 -18.43 -1.63 -10.53
N SER A 108 -19.54 -1.23 -11.15
CA SER A 108 -20.87 -1.60 -10.67
C SER A 108 -21.19 -3.09 -10.81
N ASN A 109 -20.53 -3.80 -11.75
CA ASN A 109 -20.96 -5.14 -12.17
C ASN A 109 -19.87 -6.24 -12.17
N ALA A 110 -18.57 -5.93 -12.07
CA ALA A 110 -17.51 -6.96 -12.00
C ALA A 110 -16.56 -6.71 -10.82
N HIS A 111 -16.47 -7.68 -9.91
CA HIS A 111 -15.80 -7.53 -8.61
C HIS A 111 -14.26 -7.54 -8.70
N THR A 112 -13.70 -7.89 -9.85
CA THR A 112 -12.27 -8.18 -9.98
C THR A 112 -11.64 -7.65 -11.27
N TYR A 113 -10.42 -7.11 -11.17
CA TYR A 113 -9.59 -6.70 -12.30
C TYR A 113 -8.45 -7.72 -12.52
N GLN A 114 -8.38 -8.31 -13.70
CA GLN A 114 -7.35 -9.32 -14.02
C GLN A 114 -6.03 -8.64 -14.39
N VAL A 115 -4.93 -9.08 -13.76
CA VAL A 115 -3.58 -8.61 -14.06
C VAL A 115 -2.62 -9.78 -14.22
N SER A 116 -1.62 -9.59 -15.08
CA SER A 116 -0.50 -10.51 -15.23
C SER A 116 0.80 -9.79 -14.93
N ILE A 117 1.59 -10.34 -14.01
CA ILE A 117 2.95 -9.89 -13.73
C ILE A 117 3.88 -10.79 -14.52
N ILE A 118 4.70 -10.19 -15.39
CA ILE A 118 5.63 -10.90 -16.24
C ILE A 118 7.05 -10.53 -15.79
N ASN A 119 7.84 -11.52 -15.37
CA ASN A 119 9.24 -11.30 -15.01
C ASN A 119 10.15 -11.29 -16.26
N LYS A 120 11.42 -10.94 -16.10
CA LYS A 120 12.37 -10.85 -17.22
C LYS A 120 12.65 -12.19 -17.89
N GLN A 121 12.47 -13.29 -17.15
CA GLN A 121 12.67 -14.67 -17.56
C GLN A 121 11.45 -15.25 -18.30
N GLY A 122 10.36 -14.48 -18.44
CA GLY A 122 9.12 -14.90 -19.08
C GLY A 122 8.14 -15.65 -18.17
N GLY A 123 8.46 -15.78 -16.87
CA GLY A 123 7.52 -16.28 -15.87
C GLY A 123 6.34 -15.34 -15.70
N VAL A 124 5.13 -15.91 -15.60
CA VAL A 124 3.87 -15.17 -15.53
C VAL A 124 3.12 -15.52 -14.26
N ILE A 125 2.72 -14.50 -13.51
CA ILE A 125 1.84 -14.62 -12.34
C ILE A 125 0.52 -13.93 -12.69
N ASN A 126 -0.55 -14.71 -12.81
CA ASN A 126 -1.90 -14.20 -13.08
C ASN A 126 -2.65 -14.00 -11.77
N LEU A 127 -3.34 -12.86 -11.65
CA LEU A 127 -4.03 -12.46 -10.44
C LEU A 127 -5.36 -11.80 -10.76
N SER A 128 -6.33 -12.09 -9.90
CA SER A 128 -7.63 -11.44 -9.85
C SER A 128 -7.61 -10.44 -8.70
N LEU A 129 -7.55 -9.15 -9.01
CA LEU A 129 -7.52 -8.09 -7.99
C LEU A 129 -8.94 -7.65 -7.66
N GLU A 130 -9.38 -7.88 -6.42
CA GLU A 130 -10.63 -7.32 -5.92
C GLU A 130 -10.65 -5.79 -6.02
N GLN A 131 -11.83 -5.20 -6.18
CA GLN A 131 -12.00 -3.75 -6.09
C GLN A 131 -11.58 -3.22 -4.72
N ARG A 132 -11.10 -1.96 -4.66
CA ARG A 132 -10.68 -1.28 -3.41
C ARG A 132 -9.68 -2.09 -2.58
N SER A 133 -8.72 -2.74 -3.22
CA SER A 133 -7.79 -3.65 -2.57
C SER A 133 -6.34 -3.17 -2.64
N PHE A 134 -5.58 -3.53 -1.62
CA PHE A 134 -4.12 -3.58 -1.69
C PHE A 134 -3.69 -5.04 -1.79
N THR A 135 -2.80 -5.34 -2.74
CA THR A 135 -2.23 -6.67 -2.94
C THR A 135 -0.72 -6.56 -2.96
N THR A 136 -0.04 -7.32 -2.09
CA THR A 136 1.42 -7.42 -2.09
C THR A 136 1.83 -8.83 -2.45
N ILE A 137 2.76 -8.96 -3.38
CA ILE A 137 3.30 -10.23 -3.87
C ILE A 137 4.78 -10.22 -3.63
N VAL A 138 5.29 -11.32 -3.11
CA VAL A 138 6.72 -11.54 -2.89
C VAL A 138 7.12 -12.79 -3.65
N TYR A 139 8.11 -12.69 -4.52
CA TYR A 139 8.59 -13.82 -5.31
C TYR A 139 10.09 -13.73 -5.60
N ASN A 140 10.67 -14.88 -5.95
CA ASN A 140 12.04 -14.99 -6.47
C ASN A 140 11.97 -15.32 -7.96
N ASP A 141 13.02 -14.97 -8.70
CA ASP A 141 13.14 -15.35 -10.12
C ASP A 141 13.40 -16.85 -10.32
#